data_AF-A0ABD4ERT5-F1
#
_entry.id   AF-A0ABD4ERT5-F1
#
_cell.length_a   1.000
_cell.length_b   1.000
_cell.length_c   1.000
_cell.angle_alpha   90.00
_cell.angle_beta   90.00
_cell.angle_gamma   90.00
#
_symmetry.space_group_name_H-M   'P 1'
#
loop_
_entity.id
_entity.type
_entity.pdbx_description
1 polymer ?
#
loop_
_entity_poly.entity_id
_entity_poly.type
_entity_poly.pdbx_seq_one_letter_code
_entity_poly.pdbx_strand_id
1 'polypeptide(L)' 'MLGEDHSLTKDFPDYTQTIAKLNANDENFATKAKQYNEIDKEIRVLELQDSPIDDEAMQQLKHDRMVLKDWLHQQLTDAN' A
#
# COMPACT_ATOMS: atom_id res chain seq x y z
N MET A 1 5.17 -4.52 -12.04
CA MET A 1 5.71 -5.76 -12.64
C MET A 1 5.31 -6.94 -11.77
N LEU A 2 5.36 -8.18 -12.26
CA LEU A 2 5.05 -9.37 -11.45
C LEU A 2 6.03 -9.45 -10.27
N GLY A 3 5.49 -9.41 -9.05
CA GLY A 3 6.26 -9.65 -7.82
C GLY A 3 7.14 -8.50 -7.32
N GLU A 4 6.90 -7.27 -7.77
CA GLU A 4 7.50 -6.08 -7.15
C GLU A 4 6.99 -5.87 -5.71
N ASP A 5 7.85 -5.35 -4.86
CA ASP A 5 7.52 -4.97 -3.48
C ASP A 5 7.12 -3.50 -3.48
N HIS A 6 5.82 -3.23 -3.31
CA HIS A 6 5.29 -1.87 -3.23
C HIS A 6 5.03 -1.46 -1.78
N SER A 7 5.87 -1.90 -0.83
CA SER A 7 5.78 -1.40 0.54
C SER A 7 5.83 0.12 0.58
N LEU A 8 5.11 0.71 1.53
CA LEU A 8 4.90 2.16 1.57
C LEU A 8 6.20 2.99 1.52
N THR A 9 7.26 2.52 2.18
CA THR A 9 8.58 3.17 2.19
C THR A 9 9.35 3.03 0.88
N LYS A 10 9.04 2.02 0.06
CA LYS A 10 9.62 1.85 -1.28
C LYS A 10 8.95 2.75 -2.29
N ASP A 11 7.63 2.91 -2.16
CA ASP A 11 6.84 3.76 -3.03
C ASP A 11 7.03 5.26 -2.74
N PHE A 12 7.37 5.62 -1.50
CA PHE A 12 7.60 7.00 -1.07
C PHE A 12 8.92 7.16 -0.29
N PRO A 13 10.08 6.92 -0.92
CA PRO A 13 11.37 6.90 -0.23
C PRO A 13 11.72 8.25 0.41
N ASP A 14 11.35 9.36 -0.23
CA ASP A 14 11.61 10.73 0.26
C ASP A 14 10.81 11.05 1.53
N TYR A 15 9.72 10.33 1.79
CA TYR A 15 8.84 10.54 2.92
C TYR A 15 9.10 9.58 4.09
N THR A 16 10.18 8.79 4.07
CA THR A 16 10.45 7.74 5.09
C THR A 16 10.38 8.27 6.52
N GLN A 17 10.91 9.48 6.78
CA GLN A 17 10.83 10.10 8.11
C GLN A 17 9.40 10.52 8.48
N THR A 18 8.65 11.09 7.53
CA THR A 18 7.25 11.50 7.72
C THR A 18 6.36 10.28 7.94
N ILE A 19 6.55 9.20 7.18
CA ILE A 19 5.87 7.91 7.36
C ILE A 19 6.10 7.39 8.79
N ALA A 20 7.34 7.39 9.28
CA ALA A 20 7.64 6.93 10.64
C ALA A 20 6.95 7.78 11.71
N LYS A 21 6.90 9.11 11.52
CA LYS A 21 6.19 10.02 12.43
C LYS A 21 4.68 9.80 12.40
N LEU A 22 4.07 9.73 11.23
CA LEU A 22 2.62 9.52 11.10
C LEU A 22 2.20 8.15 11.61
N ASN A 23 2.97 7.08 11.34
CA ASN A 23 2.70 5.76 11.91
C ASN A 23 2.72 5.75 13.45
N ALA A 24 3.51 6.61 14.08
CA ALA A 24 3.61 6.67 15.54
C ALA A 24 2.55 7.59 16.18
N ASN A 25 2.02 8.56 15.45
CA ASN A 25 1.19 9.63 16.02
C ASN A 25 -0.23 9.73 15.42
N ASP A 26 -0.50 9.04 14.31
CA ASP A 26 -1.80 8.99 13.64
C ASP A 26 -2.22 7.52 13.44
N GLU A 27 -3.16 7.07 14.28
CA GLU A 27 -3.68 5.70 14.25
C GLU A 27 -4.39 5.35 12.94
N ASN A 28 -5.05 6.32 12.30
CA ASN A 28 -5.73 6.11 11.03
C ASN A 28 -4.69 5.93 9.91
N PHE A 29 -3.66 6.76 9.90
CA PHE A 29 -2.53 6.59 8.99
C PHE A 29 -1.86 5.23 9.18
N ALA A 30 -1.54 4.86 10.42
CA ALA A 30 -0.92 3.56 10.73
C ALA A 30 -1.77 2.38 10.26
N THR A 31 -3.08 2.44 10.48
CA THR A 31 -4.03 1.40 10.05
C THR A 31 -4.06 1.28 8.53
N LYS A 32 -4.17 2.40 7.80
CA LYS A 32 -4.21 2.40 6.34
C LYS A 32 -2.87 2.02 5.71
N ALA A 33 -1.76 2.42 6.31
CA ALA A 33 -0.41 2.02 5.89
C ALA A 33 -0.21 0.51 6.05
N LYS A 34 -0.72 -0.06 7.15
CA LYS A 34 -0.71 -1.51 7.36
C LYS A 34 -1.57 -2.23 6.31
N GLN A 35 -2.81 -1.79 6.12
CA GLN A 35 -3.73 -2.35 5.12
C GLN A 35 -3.13 -2.32 3.71
N TYR A 36 -2.49 -1.21 3.35
CA TYR A 36 -1.81 -1.06 2.07
C TYR A 36 -0.72 -2.11 1.86
N ASN A 37 0.15 -2.32 2.85
CA ASN A 37 1.20 -3.33 2.80
C ASN A 37 0.62 -4.77 2.79
N GLU A 38 -0.49 -5.00 3.47
CA GLU A 38 -1.17 -6.31 3.49
C GLU A 38 -1.77 -6.65 2.12
N ILE A 39 -2.48 -5.70 1.49
CA ILE A 39 -3.04 -5.89 0.15
C ILE A 39 -1.93 -6.08 -0.89
N ASP A 40 -0.84 -5.31 -0.81
CA ASP A 40 0.30 -5.51 -1.73
C ASP A 40 0.91 -6.91 -1.60
N LYS A 41 1.09 -7.39 -0.37
CA LYS A 41 1.56 -8.74 -0.10
C LYS A 41 0.60 -9.79 -0.66
N GLU A 42 -0.70 -9.60 -0.49
CA GLU A 42 -1.72 -10.51 -1.01
C GLU A 42 -1.70 -10.58 -2.53
N ILE A 43 -1.71 -9.42 -3.21
CA ILE A 43 -1.59 -9.34 -4.67
C ILE A 43 -0.33 -10.07 -5.14
N ARG A 44 0.81 -9.83 -4.49
CA ARG A 44 2.07 -10.51 -4.82
C ARG A 44 2.00 -12.03 -4.66
N VAL A 45 1.39 -12.52 -3.59
CA VAL A 45 1.21 -13.96 -3.36
C VAL A 45 0.34 -14.56 -4.46
N LEU A 46 -0.77 -13.91 -4.79
CA LEU A 46 -1.69 -14.35 -5.83
C LEU A 46 -1.02 -14.34 -7.21
N GLU A 47 -0.29 -13.28 -7.56
CA GLU A 47 0.46 -13.19 -8.83
C GLU A 47 1.53 -14.28 -8.95
N LEU A 48 2.24 -14.61 -7.85
CA LEU A 48 3.21 -15.70 -7.82
C LEU A 48 2.57 -17.09 -7.93
N GLN A 49 1.28 -17.20 -7.60
CA GLN A 49 0.48 -18.42 -7.73
C GLN A 49 -0.29 -18.49 -9.07
N ASP A 50 0.09 -17.67 -10.06
CA ASP A 50 -0.57 -17.56 -11.37
C ASP A 50 -2.03 -17.08 -11.27
N SER A 51 -2.30 -16.20 -10.28
CA SER A 51 -3.60 -15.57 -10.02
C SER A 51 -4.75 -16.57 -9.90
N PRO A 52 -4.81 -17.40 -8.84
CA PRO A 52 -5.79 -18.47 -8.69
C PRO A 52 -7.21 -17.97 -8.33
N ILE A 53 -7.49 -16.69 -8.57
CA ILE A 53 -8.75 -16.01 -8.26
C ILE A 53 -9.31 -15.39 -9.55
N ASP A 54 -10.60 -15.06 -9.54
CA ASP A 54 -11.23 -14.38 -10.67
C ASP A 54 -10.58 -13.02 -10.96
N ASP A 55 -10.50 -12.65 -12.24
CA ASP A 55 -9.89 -11.39 -12.69
C ASP A 55 -10.50 -10.17 -11.99
N GLU A 56 -11.82 -10.16 -11.78
CA GLU A 56 -12.52 -9.07 -11.09
C GLU A 56 -12.04 -8.91 -9.65
N ALA A 57 -11.84 -10.01 -8.93
CA ALA A 57 -11.33 -9.97 -7.56
C ALA A 57 -9.88 -9.45 -7.52
N MET A 58 -9.04 -9.87 -8.48
CA MET A 58 -7.68 -9.33 -8.61
C MET A 58 -7.68 -7.83 -8.95
N GLN A 59 -8.58 -7.38 -9.84
CA GLN A 59 -8.73 -5.96 -10.16
C GLN A 59 -9.19 -5.17 -8.94
N GLN A 60 -10.10 -5.70 -8.13
CA GLN A 60 -10.56 -5.04 -6.91
C GLN A 60 -9.42 -4.85 -5.91
N LEU A 61 -8.59 -5.87 -5.66
CA LEU A 61 -7.42 -5.73 -4.80
C LEU A 61 -6.45 -4.65 -5.31
N LYS A 62 -6.17 -4.64 -6.62
CA LYS A 62 -5.30 -3.63 -7.25
C LYS A 62 -5.89 -2.22 -7.13
N HIS A 63 -7.20 -2.09 -7.30
CA HIS A 63 -7.92 -0.84 -7.11
C HIS A 63 -7.84 -0.35 -5.65
N ASP A 64 -8.09 -1.23 -4.69
CA ASP A 64 -8.05 -0.88 -3.26
C ASP A 64 -6.65 -0.45 -2.83
N ARG A 65 -5.60 -1.15 -3.33
CA ARG A 65 -4.21 -0.74 -3.14
C ARG A 65 -3.96 0.67 -3.69
N MET A 66 -4.47 0.97 -4.89
CA MET A 66 -4.31 2.30 -5.52
C MET A 66 -5.01 3.40 -4.70
N VAL A 67 -6.25 3.16 -4.26
CA VAL A 67 -6.99 4.12 -3.43
C VAL A 67 -6.25 4.39 -2.11
N LEU A 68 -5.71 3.36 -1.47
CA LEU A 68 -4.91 3.53 -0.26
C LEU A 68 -3.62 4.28 -0.52
N LYS A 69 -2.92 4.01 -1.64
CA LYS A 69 -1.71 4.72 -2.04
C LYS A 69 -1.97 6.21 -2.20
N ASP A 70 -3.04 6.57 -2.89
CA ASP A 70 -3.43 7.97 -3.11
C ASP A 70 -3.74 8.67 -1.79
N TRP A 71 -4.51 8.02 -0.90
CA TRP A 71 -4.80 8.58 0.42
C TRP A 71 -3.54 8.75 1.27
N LEU A 72 -2.66 7.75 1.29
CA LEU A 72 -1.41 7.80 2.05
C LEU A 72 -0.51 8.92 1.53
N HIS A 73 -0.43 9.10 0.21
CA HIS A 73 0.34 10.19 -0.39
C HIS A 73 -0.20 11.56 0.02
N GLN A 74 -1.53 11.75 0.03
CA GLN A 74 -2.13 13.02 0.50
C GLN A 74 -1.74 13.33 1.95
N GLN A 75 -1.82 12.34 2.85
CA GLN A 75 -1.41 12.56 4.24
C GLN A 75 0.08 12.89 4.38
N LEU A 76 0.93 12.31 3.52
CA LEU A 76 2.36 12.59 3.50
C LEU A 76 2.66 14.00 2.99
N THR A 77 1.92 14.48 1.99
CA THR A 77 2.07 15.85 1.48
C THR A 77 1.55 16.89 2.45
N ASP A 78 0.46 16.59 3.17
CA ASP A 78 -0.15 17.51 4.14
C ASP A 78 0.66 17.65 5.44
N ALA A 79 1.43 16.61 5.77
CA ALA A 79 2.31 16.61 6.94
C ALA A 79 3.68 17.29 6.69
N ASN A 80 3.93 17.77 5.48
CA ASN A 80 5.22 18.34 5.05
C ASN A 80 5.21 19.87 4.94
#